data_AF-A0A834LJK9-F1
#
_entry.id   AF-A0A834LJK9-F1
#
_cell.length_a   1.000
_cell.length_b   1.000
_cell.length_c   1.000
_cell.angle_alpha   90.00
_cell.angle_beta   90.00
_cell.angle_gamma   90.00
#
_symmetry.space_group_name_H-M   'P 1'
#
loop_
_entity.id
_entity.type
_entity.pdbx_description
1 polymer ?
#
loop_
_entity_poly.entity_id
_entity_poly.type
_entity_poly.pdbx_seq_one_letter_code
_entity_poly.pdbx_strand_id
1 'polypeptide(L)'
;MAALHTLLAFFFFFSFVILNHSGGFVNAQALIPPARFNGFVYKNRLSTSMDSIIIEAFLDPVCPDSRDSWPPLKRAVDYYGSHVSLVVHPFALP
;
A
#
# COMPACT_ATOMS: atom_id res chain seq x y z
N MET A 1 16.17 -9.34 -62.34
CA MET A 1 16.99 -9.27 -61.11
C MET A 1 16.60 -8.10 -60.21
N ALA A 2 16.57 -6.86 -60.68
CA ALA A 2 16.22 -5.68 -59.86
C ALA A 2 14.86 -5.81 -59.11
N ALA A 3 13.77 -6.20 -59.78
CA ALA A 3 12.45 -6.30 -59.15
C ALA A 3 12.35 -7.35 -58.02
N LEU A 4 13.13 -8.44 -58.10
CA LEU A 4 13.21 -9.46 -57.05
C LEU A 4 13.91 -8.92 -55.80
N HIS A 5 14.99 -8.15 -55.99
CA HIS A 5 15.69 -7.49 -54.89
C HIS A 5 14.80 -6.44 -54.21
N THR A 6 14.01 -5.67 -54.98
CA THR A 6 13.07 -4.70 -54.41
C THR A 6 11.98 -5.40 -53.58
N LEU A 7 11.41 -6.50 -54.08
CA LEU A 7 10.38 -7.27 -53.38
C LEU A 7 10.92 -7.86 -52.06
N LEU A 8 12.13 -8.43 -52.10
CA LEU A 8 12.81 -8.96 -50.93
C LEU A 8 13.10 -7.85 -49.91
N ALA A 9 13.58 -6.69 -50.35
CA ALA A 9 13.84 -5.55 -49.48
C ALA A 9 12.58 -5.06 -48.77
N PHE A 10 11.44 -4.96 -49.48
CA PHE A 10 10.15 -4.64 -48.87
C PHE A 10 9.73 -5.70 -47.83
N PHE A 11 9.85 -6.99 -48.17
CA PHE A 11 9.52 -8.07 -47.25
C PHE A 11 10.34 -8.00 -45.95
N PHE A 12 11.66 -7.80 -46.06
CA PHE A 12 12.53 -7.65 -44.88
C PHE A 12 12.22 -6.39 -44.08
N PHE A 13 11.90 -5.28 -44.73
CA PHE A 13 11.52 -4.04 -44.05
C PHE A 13 10.22 -4.22 -43.26
N PHE A 14 9.18 -4.79 -43.86
CA PHE A 14 7.92 -5.05 -43.18
C PHE A 14 8.07 -6.08 -42.05
N SER A 15 8.85 -7.15 -42.27
CA SER A 15 9.14 -8.13 -41.22
C SER A 15 9.87 -7.50 -40.04
N PHE A 16 10.83 -6.60 -40.29
CA PHE A 16 11.54 -5.88 -39.24
C PHE A 16 10.60 -4.95 -38.46
N VAL A 17 9.75 -4.19 -39.15
CA VAL A 17 8.77 -3.30 -38.50
C VAL A 17 7.79 -4.09 -37.63
N ILE A 18 7.26 -5.21 -38.13
CA ILE A 18 6.32 -6.06 -37.38
C ILE A 18 6.99 -6.66 -36.14
N LEU A 19 8.22 -7.16 -36.27
CA LEU A 19 8.95 -7.79 -35.15
C LEU A 19 9.37 -6.79 -34.07
N ASN A 20 9.57 -5.52 -34.41
CA ASN A 20 9.90 -4.46 -33.44
C ASN A 20 8.65 -3.82 -32.82
N HIS A 21 7.51 -3.85 -33.51
CA HIS A 21 6.24 -3.33 -32.98
C HIS A 21 5.52 -4.33 -32.07
N SER A 22 5.89 -5.62 -32.10
CA SER A 22 5.42 -6.64 -31.16
C SER A 22 6.10 -6.58 -29.78
N GLY A 23 6.49 -5.39 -29.33
CA GLY A 23 6.91 -5.15 -27.95
C GLY A 23 5.80 -5.59 -27.00
N GLY A 24 5.97 -6.76 -26.39
CA GLY A 24 5.02 -7.30 -25.43
C GLY A 24 4.86 -6.34 -24.26
N PHE A 25 3.62 -6.08 -23.85
CA PHE A 25 3.35 -5.34 -22.63
C PHE A 25 3.86 -6.15 -21.43
N VAL A 26 5.02 -5.79 -20.90
CA VAL A 26 5.50 -6.34 -19.64
C VAL A 26 4.77 -5.61 -18.52
N ASN A 27 3.73 -6.24 -17.98
CA ASN A 27 3.03 -5.73 -16.80
C ASN A 27 3.88 -6.03 -15.56
N ALA A 28 4.92 -5.21 -15.33
CA ALA A 28 5.89 -5.38 -14.25
C ALA A 28 5.36 -4.94 -12.87
N GLN A 29 4.10 -4.53 -12.77
CA GLN A 29 3.51 -4.17 -11.49
C GLN A 29 3.00 -5.44 -10.81
N ALA A 30 3.92 -6.16 -10.17
CA ALA A 30 3.53 -7.11 -9.13
C ALA A 30 2.77 -6.31 -8.07
N LEU A 31 1.51 -6.67 -7.84
CA LEU A 31 0.72 -6.12 -6.74
C LEU A 31 1.46 -6.47 -5.45
N ILE A 32 2.21 -5.50 -4.89
CA ILE A 32 2.68 -5.60 -3.52
C ILE A 32 1.39 -5.71 -2.70
N PRO A 33 1.11 -6.86 -2.06
CA PRO A 33 -0.03 -6.95 -1.16
C PRO A 33 0.10 -5.76 -0.22
N PRO A 34 -0.96 -4.97 0.01
CA PRO A 34 -0.85 -3.81 0.89
C PRO A 34 -0.17 -4.29 2.16
N ALA A 35 0.93 -3.62 2.54
CA ALA A 35 1.73 -3.97 3.72
C ALA A 35 0.72 -4.31 4.82
N ARG A 36 0.72 -5.56 5.29
CA ARG A 36 -0.33 -6.05 6.18
C ARG A 36 -0.51 -5.01 7.27
N PHE A 37 -1.68 -4.40 7.33
CA PHE A 37 -1.96 -3.39 8.33
C PHE A 37 -1.96 -4.10 9.68
N ASN A 38 -0.85 -4.02 10.39
CA ASN A 38 -0.63 -4.74 11.64
C ASN A 38 -1.26 -3.96 12.81
N GLY A 39 -2.52 -3.56 12.65
CA GLY A 39 -3.23 -2.79 13.65
C GLY A 39 -4.74 -2.96 13.57
N PHE A 40 -5.43 -2.50 14.61
CA PHE A 40 -6.89 -2.51 14.69
C PHE A 40 -7.42 -1.16 15.17
N VAL A 41 -8.61 -0.80 14.71
CA VAL A 41 -9.30 0.42 15.12
C VAL A 41 -9.97 0.19 16.47
N TYR A 42 -9.56 0.93 17.49
CA TYR A 42 -10.17 0.84 18.80
C TYR A 42 -11.61 1.34 18.76
N LYS A 43 -12.54 0.56 19.34
CA LYS A 43 -14.00 0.80 19.36
C LYS A 43 -14.67 0.92 17.99
N ASN A 44 -14.00 0.52 16.90
CA ASN A 44 -14.49 0.70 15.52
C ASN A 44 -14.93 2.15 15.21
N ARG A 45 -14.28 3.13 15.86
CA ARG A 45 -14.55 4.56 15.69
C ARG A 45 -13.47 5.16 14.80
N LEU A 46 -13.47 4.78 13.52
CA LEU A 46 -12.71 5.54 12.54
C LEU A 46 -13.59 6.71 12.11
N SER A 47 -13.18 7.91 12.49
CA SER A 47 -13.90 9.12 12.11
C SER A 47 -13.79 9.30 10.60
N THR A 48 -14.94 9.53 9.97
CA THR A 48 -15.04 9.90 8.55
C THR A 48 -14.89 11.39 8.34
N SER A 49 -14.74 12.16 9.43
CA SER A 49 -14.56 13.61 9.39
C SER A 49 -13.12 13.96 9.04
N MET A 50 -12.93 14.92 8.13
CA MET A 50 -11.62 15.50 7.81
C MET A 50 -11.00 16.26 8.99
N ASP A 51 -11.81 16.64 9.98
CA ASP A 51 -11.37 17.39 11.17
C ASP A 51 -11.01 16.48 12.36
N SER A 52 -10.99 15.15 12.16
CA SER A 52 -10.62 14.21 13.21
C SER A 52 -9.13 13.93 13.22
N ILE A 53 -8.56 13.88 14.41
CA ILE A 53 -7.17 13.45 14.61
C ILE A 53 -7.14 11.92 14.63
N ILE A 54 -6.19 11.32 13.93
CA ILE A 54 -5.89 9.89 14.02
C ILE A 54 -4.68 9.73 14.93
N ILE A 55 -4.85 8.97 16.00
CA ILE A 55 -3.79 8.58 16.93
C ILE A 55 -3.37 7.16 16.56
N GLU A 56 -2.11 6.97 16.20
CA GLU A 56 -1.51 5.65 15.98
C GLU A 56 -0.69 5.27 17.22
N ALA A 57 -1.12 4.22 17.92
CA ALA A 57 -0.49 3.74 19.14
C ALA A 57 0.24 2.42 18.90
N PHE A 58 1.56 2.46 18.91
CA PHE A 58 2.41 1.27 18.87
C PHE A 58 2.58 0.74 20.30
N LEU A 59 2.03 -0.44 20.59
CA LEU A 59 1.99 -1.00 21.93
C LEU A 59 2.76 -2.32 22.00
N ASP A 60 3.68 -2.40 22.96
CA ASP A 60 4.29 -3.66 23.36
C ASP A 60 3.61 -4.15 24.64
N PRO A 61 2.86 -5.27 24.61
CA PRO A 61 2.14 -5.76 25.78
C PRO A 61 3.05 -6.27 26.90
N VAL A 62 4.33 -6.57 26.63
CA VAL A 62 5.28 -7.05 27.65
C VAL A 62 6.08 -5.93 28.32
N CYS A 63 6.23 -4.79 27.63
CA CYS A 63 6.87 -3.60 28.19
C CYS A 63 5.97 -2.93 29.24
N PRO A 64 6.41 -2.80 30.52
CA PRO A 64 5.59 -2.20 31.59
C PRO A 64 5.13 -0.78 31.26
N ASP A 65 6.00 0.08 30.75
CA ASP A 65 5.67 1.47 30.44
C ASP A 65 4.64 1.57 29.31
N SER A 66 4.78 0.72 28.28
CA SER A 66 3.83 0.66 27.17
C SER A 66 2.46 0.18 27.64
N ARG A 67 2.42 -0.89 28.45
CA ARG A 67 1.18 -1.40 29.05
C ARG A 67 0.52 -0.36 29.96
N ASP A 68 1.29 0.32 30.80
CA ASP A 68 0.78 1.27 31.78
C ASP A 68 0.28 2.57 31.11
N SER A 69 0.69 2.84 29.86
CA SER A 69 0.13 3.90 29.02
C SER A 69 -1.30 3.62 28.51
N TRP A 70 -1.76 2.36 28.55
CA TRP A 70 -3.04 1.98 27.96
C TRP A 70 -4.28 2.58 28.68
N PRO A 71 -4.41 2.52 30.02
CA PRO A 71 -5.54 3.13 30.71
C PRO A 71 -5.71 4.65 30.49
N PRO A 72 -4.67 5.51 30.57
CA PRO A 72 -4.83 6.93 30.28
C PRO A 72 -5.14 7.19 28.79
N LEU A 73 -4.55 6.45 27.86
CA LEU A 73 -4.86 6.58 26.43
C LEU A 73 -6.35 6.33 26.14
N LYS A 74 -6.91 5.26 26.70
CA LYS A 74 -8.36 4.98 26.58
C LYS A 74 -9.21 6.12 27.13
N ARG A 75 -8.84 6.69 28.30
CA ARG A 75 -9.55 7.82 28.89
C ARG A 75 -9.50 9.06 27.99
N ALA A 76 -8.36 9.36 27.38
CA ALA A 76 -8.22 10.46 26.43
C ALA A 76 -9.12 10.26 25.21
N VAL A 77 -9.09 9.07 24.60
CA VAL A 77 -9.95 8.76 23.45
C VAL A 77 -11.43 8.89 23.78
N ASP A 78 -11.83 8.44 24.97
CA ASP A 78 -13.22 8.54 25.41
C ASP A 78 -13.64 9.99 25.72
N TYR A 79 -12.72 10.81 26.24
CA TYR A 79 -12.94 12.22 26.51
C TYR A 79 -13.12 13.04 25.22
N TYR A 80 -12.25 12.85 24.22
CA TYR A 80 -12.32 13.59 22.96
C TYR A 80 -13.34 13.04 21.96
N GLY A 81 -13.86 11.83 22.19
CA GLY A 81 -15.00 11.29 21.47
C GLY A 81 -14.78 11.19 19.96
N SER A 82 -15.65 11.83 19.16
CA SER A 82 -15.61 11.78 17.69
C SER A 82 -14.49 12.62 17.06
N HIS A 83 -13.80 13.45 17.85
CA HIS A 83 -12.69 14.27 17.37
C HIS A 83 -11.38 13.48 17.25
N VAL A 84 -11.32 12.28 17.81
CA VAL A 84 -10.15 11.41 17.73
C VAL A 84 -10.54 9.99 17.34
N SER A 85 -9.70 9.39 16.52
CA SER A 85 -9.75 7.95 16.19
C SER A 85 -8.46 7.32 16.66
N LEU A 86 -8.55 6.12 17.25
CA LEU A 86 -7.36 5.40 17.72
C LEU A 86 -7.15 4.13 16.91
N VAL A 87 -5.98 4.03 16.30
CA VAL A 87 -5.46 2.81 15.69
C VAL A 87 -4.40 2.26 16.62
N VAL A 88 -4.51 0.98 16.95
CA VAL A 88 -3.54 0.28 17.82
C VAL A 88 -2.73 -0.69 16.98
N HIS A 89 -1.41 -0.63 17.12
CA HIS A 89 -0.44 -1.51 16.48
C HIS A 89 0.31 -2.31 17.55
N PRO A 90 -0.18 -3.50 17.93
CA PRO A 90 0.55 -4.37 18.83
C PRO A 90 1.82 -4.89 18.17
N PHE A 91 2.94 -4.85 18.88
CA PHE A 91 4.18 -5.49 18.45
C PHE A 91 4.80 -6.22 19.65
N ALA A 92 5.50 -7.32 19.38
CA ALA A 92 6.37 -7.93 20.36
C ALA A 92 7.79 -7.47 20.06
N LEU A 93 8.49 -6.90 21.06
CA LEU A 93 9.94 -6.76 20.96
C LEU A 93 10.57 -8.17 20.94
N PRO A 94 11.58 -8.42 20.08
CA PRO A 94 12.26 -9.71 20.00
C PRO A 94 13.06 -10.04 21.28
#